data_AF-A0A949B533-F1
#
_entry.id   AF-A0A949B533-F1
#
_cell.length_a   1.000
_cell.length_b   1.000
_cell.length_c   1.000
_cell.angle_alpha   90.00
_cell.angle_beta   90.00
_cell.angle_gamma   90.00
#
_symmetry.space_group_name_H-M   'P 1'
#
loop_
_entity.id
_entity.type
_entity.pdbx_description
1 polymer ?
#
loop_
_entity_poly.entity_id
_entity_poly.type
_entity_poly.pdbx_seq_one_letter_code
_entity_poly.pdbx_strand_id
1 'polypeptide(L)'
;MEKSYKSFNLALKEILEKKKIKFRTLENRTNLSYTYFSKLKNRKKAPPIETIEIIASGLDVPAEYFLEFRLHKIYESLRENPELLEEMSVFLEQLIEKKSLKVAERESYFKKE
;
A
#
# COMPACT_ATOMS: atom_id res chain seq x y z
N MET A 1 8.72 -4.36 -9.63
CA MET A 1 8.82 -4.34 -8.15
C MET A 1 7.47 -4.77 -7.58
N GLU A 2 7.44 -5.66 -6.59
CA GLU A 2 6.19 -6.17 -6.01
C GLU A 2 5.50 -5.09 -5.16
N LYS A 3 4.18 -4.90 -5.30
CA LYS A 3 3.40 -3.90 -4.55
C LYS A 3 3.02 -4.44 -3.17
N SER A 4 3.07 -3.63 -2.12
CA SER A 4 2.63 -4.06 -0.79
C SER A 4 1.15 -3.74 -0.57
N TYR A 5 0.37 -4.74 -0.18
CA TYR A 5 -1.02 -4.59 0.27
C TYR A 5 -1.13 -4.49 1.80
N LYS A 6 0.01 -4.38 2.50
CA LYS A 6 0.05 -4.17 3.95
C LYS A 6 -0.05 -2.67 4.24
N SER A 7 -0.39 -2.35 5.48
CA SER A 7 -0.36 -0.97 5.96
C SER A 7 1.04 -0.36 5.81
N PHE A 8 1.10 0.96 5.65
CA PHE A 8 2.32 1.72 5.37
C PHE A 8 3.49 1.34 6.28
N ASN A 9 3.25 1.24 7.59
CA ASN A 9 4.27 0.90 8.58
C ASN A 9 4.85 -0.52 8.39
N LEU A 10 4.01 -1.50 8.03
CA LEU A 10 4.44 -2.86 7.73
C LEU A 10 5.20 -2.91 6.41
N ALA A 11 4.66 -2.27 5.37
CA ALA A 11 5.29 -2.17 4.06
C ALA A 11 6.67 -1.50 4.15
N LEU A 12 6.79 -0.44 4.95
CA LEU A 12 8.03 0.28 5.23
C LEU A 12 9.05 -0.62 5.96
N LYS A 13 8.61 -1.37 6.98
CA LYS A 13 9.49 -2.30 7.70
C LYS A 13 10.03 -3.38 6.75
N GLU A 14 9.16 -3.97 5.93
CA GLU A 14 9.56 -5.01 4.98
C GLU A 14 10.55 -4.53 3.95
N ILE A 15 10.34 -3.35 3.36
CA ILE A 15 11.26 -2.86 2.33
C ILE A 15 12.62 -2.47 2.90
N LEU A 16 12.65 -1.92 4.13
CA LEU A 16 13.89 -1.65 4.86
C LEU A 16 14.67 -2.94 5.15
N GLU A 17 13.99 -3.99 5.59
CA GLU A 17 14.59 -5.30 5.84
C GLU A 17 15.09 -5.94 4.53
N LYS A 18 14.27 -5.93 3.46
CA LYS A 18 14.64 -6.46 2.14
C LYS A 18 15.85 -5.74 1.53
N LYS A 19 15.90 -4.41 1.61
CA LYS A 19 17.02 -3.60 1.09
C LYS A 19 18.19 -3.47 2.06
N LYS A 20 18.09 -4.03 3.28
CA LYS A 20 19.08 -3.88 4.37
C LYS A 20 19.43 -2.42 4.68
N ILE A 21 18.46 -1.51 4.53
CA ILE A 21 18.63 -0.07 4.77
C ILE A 21 18.33 0.23 6.24
N LYS A 22 19.20 1.01 6.90
CA LYS A 22 18.96 1.51 8.26
C LYS A 22 18.25 2.86 8.20
N PHE A 23 17.47 3.19 9.23
CA PHE A 23 16.79 4.50 9.32
C PHE A 23 17.74 5.69 9.22
N ARG A 24 18.96 5.57 9.73
CA ARG A 24 19.99 6.62 9.62
C ARG A 24 20.40 6.89 8.17
N THR A 25 20.40 5.86 7.34
CA THR A 25 20.65 5.99 5.90
C THR A 25 19.46 6.65 5.20
N LEU A 26 18.25 6.36 5.66
CA LEU A 26 17.03 6.96 5.10
C LEU A 26 16.94 8.45 5.46
N GLU A 27 17.27 8.83 6.69
CA GLU A 27 17.36 10.22 7.15
C GLU A 27 18.24 11.08 6.23
N ASN A 28 19.42 10.58 5.88
CA ASN A 28 20.33 11.27 4.94
C ASN A 28 19.75 11.42 3.53
N ARG A 29 18.79 10.57 3.13
CA ARG A 29 18.21 10.55 1.78
C ARG A 29 16.90 11.31 1.69
N THR A 30 16.18 11.47 2.80
CA THR A 30 14.83 12.05 2.83
C THR A 30 14.75 13.36 3.60
N ASN A 31 15.84 13.77 4.27
CA ASN A 31 15.87 14.91 5.20
C ASN A 31 14.82 14.81 6.34
N LEU A 32 14.38 13.58 6.65
CA LEU A 32 13.43 13.29 7.73
C LEU A 32 14.20 12.72 8.91
N SER A 33 13.95 13.22 10.12
CA SER A 33 14.72 12.79 11.29
C SER A 33 14.54 11.30 11.62
N TYR A 34 15.56 10.67 12.18
CA TYR A 34 15.46 9.32 12.75
C TYR A 34 14.26 9.19 13.72
N THR A 35 14.05 10.21 14.56
CA THR A 35 12.94 10.28 15.52
C THR A 35 11.59 10.23 14.82
N TYR A 36 11.47 10.85 13.63
CA TYR A 36 10.27 10.78 12.81
C TYR A 36 10.01 9.34 12.34
N PHE A 37 11.02 8.67 11.77
CA PHE A 37 10.90 7.29 11.32
C PHE A 37 10.56 6.30 12.44
N SER A 38 11.18 6.47 13.61
CA SER A 38 10.89 5.64 14.78
C SER A 38 9.44 5.76 15.23
N LYS A 39 8.89 6.99 15.24
CA LYS A 39 7.46 7.23 15.49
C LYS A 39 6.59 6.65 14.39
N LEU A 40 7.01 6.77 13.14
CA LEU A 40 6.25 6.33 11.96
C LEU A 40 6.03 4.81 11.96
N LYS A 41 6.99 4.03 12.46
CA LYS A 41 6.87 2.57 12.61
C LYS A 41 5.74 2.16 13.56
N ASN A 42 5.50 2.95 14.61
CA ASN A 42 4.55 2.64 15.68
C ASN A 42 3.19 3.32 15.50
N ARG A 43 3.06 4.25 14.54
CA ARG A 43 1.79 4.89 14.22
C ARG A 43 0.91 3.92 13.41
N LYS A 44 -0.38 3.88 13.76
CA LYS A 44 -1.40 3.15 12.97
C LYS A 44 -1.79 3.89 11.69
N LYS A 45 -1.67 5.22 11.68
CA LYS A 45 -2.03 6.07 10.53
C LYS A 45 -0.81 6.33 9.65
N ALA A 46 -1.00 6.22 8.34
CA ALA A 46 0.00 6.58 7.34
C ALA A 46 0.34 8.09 7.39
N PRO A 47 1.55 8.48 6.98
CA PRO A 47 1.93 9.89 6.88
C PRO A 47 1.22 10.57 5.68
N PRO A 48 1.33 11.91 5.55
CA PRO A 48 0.84 12.62 4.37
C PRO A 48 1.44 12.07 3.07
N ILE A 49 0.71 12.20 1.97
CA ILE A 49 1.08 11.64 0.65
C ILE A 49 2.43 12.15 0.17
N GLU A 50 2.68 13.45 0.30
CA GLU A 50 3.98 14.08 0.02
C GLU A 50 5.12 13.42 0.80
N THR A 51 4.86 13.05 2.06
CA THR A 51 5.84 12.34 2.89
C THR A 51 6.04 10.91 2.42
N ILE A 52 4.99 10.23 1.95
CA ILE A 52 5.10 8.90 1.35
C ILE A 52 5.99 8.96 0.11
N GLU A 53 5.86 9.97 -0.74
CA GLU A 53 6.69 10.16 -1.93
C GLU A 53 8.16 10.42 -1.59
N ILE A 54 8.41 11.31 -0.62
CA ILE A 54 9.77 11.57 -0.11
C ILE A 54 10.41 10.27 0.41
N ILE A 55 9.67 9.49 1.19
CA ILE A 55 10.16 8.22 1.74
C ILE A 55 10.39 7.20 0.63
N ALA A 56 9.48 7.08 -0.33
CA ALA A 56 9.59 6.19 -1.48
C ALA A 56 10.84 6.52 -2.31
N SER A 57 11.05 7.80 -2.61
CA SER A 57 12.25 8.33 -3.27
C SER A 57 13.53 7.96 -2.51
N GLY A 58 13.60 8.21 -1.19
CA GLY A 58 14.77 7.85 -0.39
C GLY A 58 15.04 6.34 -0.27
N LEU A 59 13.99 5.52 -0.41
CA LEU A 59 14.06 4.07 -0.49
C LEU A 59 14.37 3.56 -1.91
N ASP A 60 14.41 4.44 -2.91
CA ASP A 60 14.57 4.09 -4.31
C ASP A 60 13.48 3.08 -4.76
N VAL A 61 12.23 3.43 -4.47
CA VAL A 61 11.03 2.67 -4.87
C VAL A 61 9.95 3.63 -5.39
N PRO A 62 9.07 3.18 -6.30
CA PRO A 62 7.91 3.98 -6.68
C PRO A 62 6.96 4.15 -5.48
N ALA A 63 6.31 5.31 -5.37
CA ALA A 63 5.35 5.58 -4.30
C ALA A 63 4.15 4.62 -4.34
N GLU A 64 3.81 4.11 -5.53
CA GLU A 64 2.81 3.06 -5.77
C GLU A 64 3.13 1.72 -5.10
N TYR A 65 4.35 1.55 -4.56
CA TYR A 65 4.65 0.43 -3.68
C TYR A 65 3.74 0.41 -2.45
N PHE A 66 3.43 1.59 -1.90
CA PHE A 66 2.61 1.74 -0.71
C PHE A 66 1.11 1.68 -1.05
N LEU A 67 0.33 0.97 -0.23
CA LEU A 67 -1.12 0.83 -0.42
C LEU A 67 -1.82 2.18 -0.34
N GLU A 68 -1.47 2.98 0.67
CA GLU A 68 -2.14 4.25 0.98
C GLU A 68 -1.94 5.28 -0.12
N PHE A 69 -0.78 5.28 -0.77
CA PHE A 69 -0.54 6.14 -1.93
C PHE A 69 -1.46 5.77 -3.11
N ARG A 70 -1.62 4.47 -3.37
CA ARG A 70 -2.51 3.98 -4.43
C ARG A 70 -3.98 4.28 -4.12
N LEU A 71 -4.41 4.09 -2.88
CA LEU A 71 -5.76 4.42 -2.44
C LEU A 71 -6.05 5.91 -2.60
N HIS A 72 -5.09 6.77 -2.24
CA HIS A 72 -5.22 8.20 -2.45
C HIS A 72 -5.35 8.56 -3.92
N LYS A 73 -4.50 8.01 -4.80
CA LYS A 73 -4.62 8.24 -6.25
C LYS A 73 -6.00 7.83 -6.79
N ILE A 74 -6.52 6.67 -6.38
CA ILE A 74 -7.86 6.21 -6.79
C ILE A 74 -8.93 7.19 -6.28
N TYR A 75 -8.84 7.60 -5.02
CA TYR A 75 -9.79 8.54 -4.43
C TYR A 75 -9.78 9.90 -5.14
N GLU A 76 -8.61 10.48 -5.40
CA GLU A 76 -8.52 11.76 -6.13
C GLU A 76 -9.05 11.63 -7.56
N SER A 77 -8.74 10.54 -8.27
CA SER A 77 -9.29 10.30 -9.61
C SER A 77 -10.82 10.21 -9.62
N LEU A 78 -11.42 9.55 -8.62
CA LEU A 78 -12.88 9.50 -8.47
C LEU A 78 -13.46 10.85 -8.04
N ARG A 79 -12.74 11.62 -7.22
CA ARG A 79 -13.16 12.95 -6.78
C ARG A 79 -13.16 13.96 -7.93
N GLU A 80 -12.18 13.87 -8.82
CA GLU A 80 -12.07 14.72 -10.01
C GLU A 80 -13.04 14.31 -11.12
N ASN A 81 -13.47 13.04 -11.15
CA ASN A 81 -14.33 12.47 -12.19
C ASN A 81 -15.48 11.67 -11.53
N PRO A 82 -16.44 12.34 -10.86
CA PRO A 82 -17.48 11.69 -10.07
C PRO A 82 -18.42 10.80 -10.89
N GLU A 83 -18.55 11.01 -12.19
CA GLU A 83 -19.32 10.18 -13.11
C GLU A 83 -18.80 8.75 -13.21
N LEU A 84 -17.51 8.52 -12.89
CA LEU A 84 -16.90 7.18 -12.88
C LEU A 84 -17.30 6.37 -11.64
N LEU A 85 -17.90 6.98 -10.62
CA LEU A 85 -18.20 6.33 -9.35
C LEU A 85 -19.14 5.13 -9.52
N GLU A 86 -20.16 5.28 -10.37
CA GLU A 86 -21.16 4.23 -10.59
C GLU A 86 -20.52 3.02 -11.31
N GLU A 87 -19.81 3.28 -12.41
CA GLU A 87 -19.11 2.24 -13.16
C GLU A 87 -18.06 1.52 -12.29
N MET A 88 -17.32 2.28 -11.48
CA MET A 88 -16.33 1.74 -10.56
C MET A 88 -16.96 0.86 -9.48
N SER A 89 -18.12 1.26 -8.95
CA SER A 89 -18.84 0.48 -7.94
C SER A 89 -19.31 -0.87 -8.49
N VAL A 90 -19.96 -0.85 -9.67
CA VAL A 90 -20.38 -2.09 -10.36
C VAL A 90 -19.19 -2.99 -10.65
N PHE A 91 -18.10 -2.43 -11.16
CA PHE A 91 -16.89 -3.19 -11.46
C PHE A 91 -16.28 -3.83 -10.20
N LEU A 92 -16.24 -3.12 -9.08
CA LEU A 92 -15.74 -3.66 -7.81
C LEU A 92 -16.61 -4.81 -7.30
N GLU A 93 -17.94 -4.68 -7.36
CA GLU A 93 -18.87 -5.74 -6.95
C GLU A 93 -18.64 -7.03 -7.73
N GLN A 94 -18.52 -6.92 -9.07
CA GLN A 94 -18.21 -8.06 -9.93
C GLN A 94 -16.87 -8.72 -9.58
N LEU A 95 -15.84 -7.93 -9.25
CA LEU A 95 -14.55 -8.48 -8.84
C LEU A 95 -14.62 -9.20 -7.48
N ILE A 96 -15.39 -8.68 -6.53
CA ILE A 96 -15.59 -9.28 -5.21
C ILE A 96 -16.35 -10.61 -5.35
N GLU A 97 -17.44 -10.63 -6.13
CA GLU A 97 -18.22 -11.83 -6.39
C GLU A 97 -17.37 -12.93 -7.05
N LYS A 98 -16.61 -12.58 -8.10
CA LYS A 98 -15.70 -13.50 -8.78
C LYS A 98 -14.64 -14.07 -7.84
N LYS A 99 -14.17 -13.27 -6.87
CA LYS A 99 -13.21 -13.75 -5.85
C LYS A 99 -13.89 -14.73 -4.88
N SER A 100 -15.13 -14.47 -4.48
CA SER A 100 -15.92 -15.35 -3.61
C SER A 100 -16.18 -16.72 -4.26
N LEU A 101 -16.61 -16.71 -5.53
CA LEU A 101 -16.87 -17.92 -6.31
C LEU A 101 -15.61 -18.81 -6.45
N LYS A 102 -14.44 -18.19 -6.69
CA LYS A 102 -13.15 -18.92 -6.75
C LYS A 102 -12.72 -19.55 -5.43
N VAL A 103 -13.17 -19.03 -4.29
CA VAL A 103 -12.87 -19.61 -2.96
C VAL A 103 -13.78 -20.81 -2.70
N ALA A 104 -15.07 -20.71 -3.06
CA ALA A 104 -16.03 -21.81 -2.96
C ALA A 104 -15.63 -23.02 -3.83
N GLU A 105 -15.11 -22.78 -5.03
CA GLU A 105 -14.56 -23.85 -5.88
C GLU A 105 -13.37 -24.56 -5.21
N ARG A 106 -12.45 -23.82 -4.56
CA ARG A 106 -11.27 -24.40 -3.90
C ARG A 106 -11.59 -25.23 -2.66
N GLU A 107 -12.60 -24.87 -1.88
CA GLU A 107 -13.01 -25.67 -0.71
C GLU A 107 -13.59 -27.03 -1.12
N SER A 108 -14.23 -27.12 -2.29
CA SER A 108 -14.79 -28.38 -2.79
C SER A 108 -13.74 -29.43 -3.21
N TYR A 109 -12.47 -29.04 -3.37
CA TYR A 109 -11.36 -29.96 -3.68
C TYR A 109 -10.68 -30.55 -2.43
N PHE A 110 -11.09 -30.19 -1.22
CA PHE A 110 -10.55 -30.71 0.05
C PHE A 110 -11.54 -31.59 0.82
N LYS A 111 -12.26 -32.47 0.13
CA LYS A 111 -12.89 -33.64 0.76
C LYS A 111 -12.73 -34.88 -0.11
N LYS A 112 -11.64 -35.61 0.12
CA LYS A 112 -11.55 -37.05 -0.08
C LYS A 112 -10.35 -37.60 0.71
N GLU A 113 -10.62 -37.94 1.96
CA GLU A 113 -9.98 -39.06 2.68
C GLU A 113 -11.09 -39.89 3.31
#